data_AF-A0A2T3M705-F1
#
_entry.id   AF-A0A2T3M705-F1
#
_cell.length_a   1.000
_cell.length_b   1.000
_cell.length_c   1.000
_cell.angle_alpha   90.00
_cell.angle_beta   90.00
_cell.angle_gamma   90.00
#
_symmetry.space_group_name_H-M   'P 1'
#
loop_
_entity.id
_entity.type
_entity.pdbx_description
1 polymer ?
#
loop_
_entity_poly.entity_id
_entity_poly.type
_entity_poly.pdbx_seq_one_letter_code
_entity_poly.pdbx_strand_id
1 'polypeptide(L)'
;MPNTEQIRFQTDVCYIESQGILKTPESTLKLNLSEQYILSYLIDNYGNPVTKDELLKVGWPDRIVTEASLFQVIRALRVKLNEKKKGDVIETLPRVGYQIREFTRETINFQEEANLSPFKKIGKKTAIVSAIGLAAIGASIGWMKYIPSHTPTNYIIEKDRIGSNDITIVTANADDLADLRSKVKELIKGQTKKYGKLVTQNERVYLLKTDEFYSAAWCAVDANEQCIKNTDFSYKIATDEWDKFAKLVIDNQKVYHETPVIQTEYAREPTAVIYASYIDKSGIQSKVMHYFMTPTDNKGIFDFSMMSFIKDPDSGKFRSLAISASKAYIENRESQFLQTIKIEPEMYHWAYQPSPDYDEKESLALKHSCHFECQSSDKRPYYNYVVYKQPNLLLMLNEFTGFFWNNTSQGDPSISYSDHFSDLSPDNNKKTDK
;
A
#
# COMPACT_ATOMS: atom_id res chain seq x y z
N MET A 1 -16.30 -21.28 15.94
CA MET A 1 -17.58 -20.74 16.47
C MET A 1 -17.98 -19.59 15.55
N PRO A 2 -19.02 -19.70 14.71
CA PRO A 2 -19.32 -18.65 13.75
C PRO A 2 -20.69 -18.01 14.07
N ASN A 3 -20.64 -16.92 14.82
CA ASN A 3 -21.61 -15.83 14.81
C ASN A 3 -20.84 -14.63 15.36
N THR A 4 -20.37 -13.75 14.49
CA THR A 4 -19.77 -12.50 14.95
C THR A 4 -20.93 -11.52 15.16
N GLU A 5 -21.17 -11.14 16.41
CA GLU A 5 -22.15 -10.11 16.76
C GLU A 5 -21.63 -8.75 16.29
N GLN A 6 -22.48 -8.01 15.58
CA GLN A 6 -22.22 -6.62 15.19
C GLN A 6 -23.28 -5.70 15.78
N ILE A 7 -22.85 -4.51 16.19
CA ILE A 7 -23.67 -3.47 16.79
C ILE A 7 -23.81 -2.33 15.79
N ARG A 8 -24.96 -2.19 15.16
CA ARG A 8 -25.25 -1.12 14.19
C ARG A 8 -25.78 0.12 14.91
N PHE A 9 -25.15 1.27 14.68
CA PHE A 9 -25.61 2.59 15.15
C PHE A 9 -26.51 3.26 14.11
N GLN A 10 -27.25 4.30 14.53
CA GLN A 10 -28.11 5.10 13.65
C GLN A 10 -27.36 5.81 12.51
N THR A 11 -26.03 5.92 12.60
CA THR A 11 -25.16 6.51 11.58
C THR A 11 -24.76 5.51 10.47
N ASP A 12 -25.40 4.33 10.43
CA ASP A 12 -25.08 3.18 9.57
C ASP A 12 -23.67 2.60 9.79
N VAL A 13 -23.01 2.99 10.89
CA VAL A 13 -21.74 2.44 11.34
C VAL A 13 -22.01 1.19 12.19
N CYS A 14 -21.33 0.08 11.89
CA CYS A 14 -21.45 -1.19 12.59
C CYS A 14 -20.19 -1.47 13.41
N TYR A 15 -20.28 -1.55 14.73
CA TYR A 15 -19.21 -1.96 15.62
C TYR A 15 -19.15 -3.47 15.76
N ILE A 16 -17.98 -4.06 15.51
CA ILE A 16 -17.72 -5.48 15.75
C ILE A 16 -16.79 -5.58 16.96
N GLU A 17 -17.39 -5.83 18.12
CA GLU A 17 -16.71 -5.79 19.41
C GLU A 17 -15.55 -6.77 19.49
N SER A 18 -15.76 -8.02 19.06
CA SER A 18 -14.73 -9.07 19.10
C SER A 18 -13.49 -8.75 18.26
N GLN A 19 -13.55 -7.73 17.39
CA GLN A 19 -12.47 -7.29 16.52
C GLN A 19 -12.00 -5.87 16.83
N GLY A 20 -12.72 -5.11 17.67
CA GLY A 20 -12.40 -3.73 17.99
C GLY A 20 -12.48 -2.78 16.79
N ILE A 21 -13.41 -3.00 15.87
CA ILE A 21 -13.53 -2.24 14.60
C ILE A 21 -14.92 -1.63 14.41
N LEU A 22 -14.97 -0.50 13.71
CA LEU A 22 -16.17 0.13 13.17
C LEU A 22 -16.22 -0.07 11.66
N LYS A 23 -17.31 -0.62 11.12
CA LYS A 23 -17.54 -0.89 9.70
C LYS A 23 -18.59 0.08 9.16
N THR A 24 -18.32 0.63 7.99
CA THR A 24 -19.27 1.38 7.16
C THR A 24 -19.38 0.67 5.80
N PRO A 25 -20.33 1.01 4.92
CA PRO A 25 -20.38 0.44 3.58
C PRO A 25 -19.09 0.65 2.77
N GLU A 26 -18.30 1.67 3.10
CA GLU A 26 -17.15 2.13 2.30
C GLU A 26 -15.80 1.86 2.99
N SER A 27 -15.77 1.64 4.31
CA SER A 27 -14.52 1.54 5.08
C SER A 27 -14.68 0.82 6.42
N THR A 28 -13.58 0.26 6.92
CA THR A 28 -13.48 -0.34 8.25
C THR A 28 -12.37 0.34 9.04
N LEU A 29 -12.68 0.83 10.24
CA LEU A 29 -11.80 1.59 11.12
C LEU A 29 -11.49 0.80 12.37
N LYS A 30 -10.22 0.54 12.67
CA LYS A 30 -9.82 -0.04 13.95
C LYS A 30 -9.81 1.02 15.06
N LEU A 31 -10.36 0.66 16.20
CA LEU A 31 -10.27 1.46 17.42
C LEU A 31 -8.96 1.11 18.14
N ASN A 32 -8.31 2.10 18.74
CA ASN A 32 -7.23 1.81 19.69
C ASN A 32 -7.81 1.18 20.97
N LEU A 33 -6.96 0.62 21.85
CA LEU A 33 -7.45 -0.10 23.04
C LEU A 33 -8.35 0.76 23.94
N SER A 34 -7.99 2.02 24.18
CA SER A 34 -8.79 2.92 25.01
C SER A 34 -10.13 3.26 24.36
N GLU A 35 -10.16 3.46 23.04
CA GLU A 35 -11.38 3.67 22.27
C GLU A 35 -12.28 2.42 22.29
N GLN A 36 -11.71 1.23 22.15
CA GLN A 36 -12.45 -0.04 22.24
C GLN A 36 -13.08 -0.19 23.61
N TYR A 37 -12.29 -0.10 24.67
CA TYR A 37 -12.75 -0.27 26.04
C TYR A 37 -13.83 0.75 26.41
N ILE A 38 -13.64 2.01 26.05
CA ILE A 38 -14.64 3.05 26.30
C ILE A 38 -15.92 2.79 25.51
N LEU A 39 -15.82 2.44 24.23
CA LEU A 39 -17.01 2.22 23.40
C LEU A 39 -17.78 0.96 23.84
N SER A 40 -17.11 -0.16 24.05
CA SER A 40 -17.70 -1.39 24.61
C SER A 40 -18.39 -1.12 25.94
N TYR A 41 -17.71 -0.44 26.86
CA TYR A 41 -18.28 -0.17 28.18
C TYR A 41 -19.52 0.73 28.12
N LEU A 42 -19.55 1.71 27.20
CA LEU A 42 -20.74 2.53 26.98
C LEU A 42 -21.90 1.75 26.35
N ILE A 43 -21.62 0.76 25.51
CA ILE A 43 -22.62 -0.13 24.89
C ILE A 43 -23.16 -1.12 25.92
N ASP A 44 -22.30 -1.69 26.75
CA ASP A 44 -22.68 -2.62 27.82
C ASP A 44 -23.55 -1.94 28.87
N ASN A 45 -23.28 -0.66 29.15
CA ASN A 45 -24.06 0.17 30.06
C ASN A 45 -25.18 0.96 29.36
N TYR A 46 -25.63 0.50 28.19
CA TYR A 46 -26.71 1.16 27.46
C TYR A 46 -27.95 1.39 28.33
N GLY A 47 -28.50 2.61 28.26
CA GLY A 47 -29.61 3.05 29.09
C GLY A 47 -29.20 3.66 30.44
N ASN A 48 -27.95 3.51 30.87
CA ASN A 48 -27.41 4.12 32.10
C ASN A 48 -26.30 5.12 31.79
N PRO A 49 -26.31 6.32 32.40
CA PRO A 49 -25.20 7.26 32.33
C PRO A 49 -23.92 6.67 32.95
N VAL A 50 -22.81 6.71 32.22
CA VAL A 50 -21.49 6.31 32.74
C VAL A 50 -20.69 7.54 33.14
N THR A 51 -20.09 7.53 34.33
CA THR A 51 -19.31 8.66 34.84
C THR A 51 -17.93 8.78 34.18
N LYS A 52 -17.34 9.97 34.23
CA LYS A 52 -15.99 10.20 33.67
C LYS A 52 -14.92 9.35 34.37
N ASP A 53 -15.02 9.18 35.69
CA ASP A 53 -14.05 8.42 36.48
C ASP A 53 -14.08 6.93 36.12
N GLU A 54 -15.26 6.38 35.87
CA GLU A 54 -15.42 5.01 35.36
C GLU A 54 -14.77 4.83 33.99
N LEU A 55 -15.01 5.76 33.06
CA LEU A 55 -14.41 5.70 31.72
C LEU A 55 -12.89 5.89 31.74
N LEU A 56 -12.36 6.73 32.63
CA LEU A 56 -10.92 6.88 32.83
C LEU A 56 -10.29 5.57 33.33
N LYS A 57 -10.95 4.87 34.26
CA LYS A 57 -10.47 3.59 34.78
C LYS A 57 -10.54 2.47 33.73
N VAL A 58 -11.63 2.41 32.95
CA VAL A 58 -11.84 1.37 31.94
C VAL A 58 -10.99 1.60 30.69
N GLY A 59 -10.86 2.84 30.21
CA GLY A 59 -10.05 3.15 29.02
C GLY A 59 -8.54 2.97 29.23
N TRP A 60 -8.07 2.99 30.49
CA TRP A 60 -6.65 2.92 30.85
C TRP A 60 -6.44 2.11 32.13
N PRO A 61 -6.64 0.78 32.11
CA PRO A 61 -6.59 -0.04 33.33
C PRO A 61 -5.23 0.00 34.04
N ASP A 62 -4.14 0.15 33.29
CA ASP A 62 -2.76 0.12 33.79
C ASP A 62 -2.09 1.51 33.83
N ARG A 63 -2.84 2.60 33.60
CA ARG A 63 -2.26 3.95 33.48
C ARG A 63 -3.15 5.02 34.07
N ILE A 64 -2.53 5.95 34.81
CA ILE A 64 -3.22 7.15 35.28
C ILE A 64 -3.16 8.20 34.18
N VAL A 65 -4.32 8.59 33.65
CA VAL A 65 -4.45 9.64 32.64
C VAL A 65 -5.39 10.74 33.12
N THR A 66 -5.37 11.89 32.45
CA THR A 66 -6.22 13.04 32.80
C THR A 66 -7.54 13.03 32.01
N GLU A 67 -8.52 13.82 32.47
CA GLU A 67 -9.78 14.03 31.73
C GLU A 67 -9.56 14.52 30.28
N ALA A 68 -8.44 15.20 30.00
CA ALA A 68 -8.12 15.64 28.64
C ALA A 68 -7.97 14.47 27.67
N SER A 69 -7.38 13.35 28.12
CA SER A 69 -7.27 12.12 27.33
C SER A 69 -8.63 11.50 27.05
N LEU A 70 -9.53 11.50 28.04
CA LEU A 70 -10.92 11.06 27.85
C LEU A 70 -11.65 11.94 26.81
N PHE A 71 -11.49 13.26 26.86
CA PHE A 71 -12.10 14.15 25.88
C PHE A 71 -11.58 13.91 24.45
N GLN A 72 -10.28 13.63 24.29
CA GLN A 72 -9.69 13.29 23.00
C GLN A 72 -10.26 11.98 22.45
N VAL A 73 -10.37 10.94 23.29
CA VAL A 73 -10.94 9.65 22.89
C VAL A 73 -12.41 9.78 22.51
N ILE A 74 -13.22 10.47 23.32
CA ILE A 74 -14.64 10.69 22.98
C ILE A 74 -14.77 11.50 21.68
N ARG A 75 -13.94 12.52 21.47
CA ARG A 75 -13.93 13.27 20.20
C ARG A 75 -13.56 12.37 19.02
N ALA A 76 -12.54 11.53 19.16
CA ALA A 76 -12.12 10.60 18.12
C ALA A 76 -13.23 9.59 17.80
N LEU A 77 -13.86 9.00 18.83
CA LEU A 77 -14.98 8.07 18.68
C LEU A 77 -16.14 8.72 17.92
N ARG A 78 -16.55 9.94 18.27
CA ARG A 78 -17.63 10.65 17.54
C ARG A 78 -17.35 10.84 16.06
N VAL A 79 -16.09 11.17 15.72
CA VAL A 79 -15.67 11.29 14.32
C VAL A 79 -15.72 9.93 13.62
N LYS A 80 -15.21 8.88 14.26
CA LYS A 80 -15.20 7.52 13.69
C LYS A 80 -16.59 6.88 13.58
N LEU A 81 -17.51 7.26 14.47
CA LEU A 81 -18.92 6.88 14.45
C LEU A 81 -19.75 7.71 13.46
N ASN A 82 -19.12 8.61 12.72
CA ASN A 82 -19.76 9.46 11.70
C ASN A 82 -20.92 10.30 12.26
N GLU A 83 -20.77 10.84 13.47
CA GLU A 83 -21.76 11.76 14.04
C GLU A 83 -21.85 13.04 13.20
N LYS A 84 -23.06 13.39 12.73
CA LYS A 84 -23.32 14.65 12.01
C LYS A 84 -23.51 15.81 12.99
N LYS A 85 -24.11 15.53 14.14
CA LYS A 85 -24.24 16.43 15.28
C LYS A 85 -23.69 15.74 16.52
N LYS A 86 -22.99 16.51 17.35
CA LYS A 86 -22.44 16.03 18.62
C LYS A 86 -23.58 15.44 19.46
N GLY A 87 -23.48 14.15 19.80
CA GLY A 87 -24.52 13.47 20.55
C GLY A 87 -25.47 12.62 19.73
N ASP A 88 -25.23 12.42 18.43
CA ASP A 88 -26.02 11.50 17.62
C ASP A 88 -25.89 10.05 18.13
N VAL A 89 -24.69 9.64 18.55
CA VAL A 89 -24.40 8.28 19.05
C VAL A 89 -23.96 8.32 20.52
N ILE A 90 -22.95 9.13 20.84
CA ILE A 90 -22.41 9.32 22.19
C ILE A 90 -22.91 10.66 22.73
N GLU A 91 -23.91 10.63 23.60
CA GLU A 91 -24.46 11.79 24.30
C GLU A 91 -23.57 12.21 25.47
N THR A 92 -23.43 13.53 25.68
CA THR A 92 -22.77 14.08 26.88
C THR A 92 -23.84 14.57 27.84
N LEU A 93 -23.83 14.01 29.06
CA LEU A 93 -24.71 14.42 30.15
C LEU A 93 -23.94 15.37 31.08
N PRO A 94 -24.30 16.67 31.13
CA PRO A 94 -23.58 17.65 31.92
C PRO A 94 -23.46 17.22 33.39
N ARG A 95 -22.24 17.31 33.95
CA ARG A 95 -21.91 16.94 35.33
C ARG A 95 -22.05 15.45 35.69
N VAL A 96 -22.39 14.60 34.74
CA VAL A 96 -22.51 13.15 34.94
C VAL A 96 -21.44 12.41 34.13
N GLY A 97 -21.48 12.50 32.81
CA GLY A 97 -20.55 11.78 31.94
C GLY A 97 -21.10 11.55 30.55
N TYR A 98 -21.12 10.29 30.09
CA TYR A 98 -21.47 9.92 28.72
C TYR A 98 -22.41 8.72 28.66
N GLN A 99 -23.18 8.61 27.59
CA GLN A 99 -24.10 7.50 27.34
C GLN A 99 -24.26 7.26 25.83
N ILE A 100 -24.54 6.03 25.42
CA ILE A 100 -24.93 5.70 24.04
C ILE A 100 -26.45 5.87 23.87
N ARG A 101 -26.88 6.54 22.79
CA ARG A 101 -28.30 6.85 22.56
C ARG A 101 -29.12 5.70 22.01
N GLU A 102 -28.67 5.06 20.92
CA GLU A 102 -29.38 3.93 20.30
C GLU A 102 -28.45 3.10 19.41
N PHE A 103 -28.65 1.78 19.41
CA PHE A 103 -28.02 0.83 18.49
C PHE A 103 -28.87 -0.44 18.33
N THR A 104 -28.55 -1.27 17.33
CA THR A 104 -29.16 -2.58 17.05
C THR A 104 -28.09 -3.67 17.01
N ARG A 105 -28.38 -4.88 17.51
CA ARG A 105 -27.47 -6.05 17.45
C ARG A 105 -27.87 -7.00 16.31
N GLU A 106 -26.91 -7.42 15.50
CA GLU A 106 -27.10 -8.29 14.34
C GLU A 106 -26.04 -9.43 14.32
N THR A 107 -26.35 -10.58 13.73
CA THR A 107 -25.44 -11.75 13.62
C THR A 107 -25.16 -12.14 12.16
N ILE A 108 -23.90 -12.43 11.82
CA ILE A 108 -23.47 -12.87 10.47
C ILE A 108 -23.06 -14.36 10.48
N ASN A 109 -23.58 -15.16 9.53
CA ASN A 109 -23.28 -16.59 9.36
C ASN A 109 -22.37 -16.85 8.13
N PHE A 110 -21.34 -17.69 8.29
CA PHE A 110 -20.26 -17.95 7.30
C PHE A 110 -20.10 -19.46 6.99
N GLN A 111 -21.17 -20.19 6.69
CA GLN A 111 -21.08 -21.63 6.35
C GLN A 111 -21.79 -21.96 5.04
N GLU A 112 -21.04 -21.88 3.93
CA GLU A 112 -21.16 -22.76 2.76
C GLU A 112 -19.93 -22.47 1.88
N GLU A 113 -19.12 -23.49 1.56
CA GLU A 113 -18.05 -23.57 0.51
C GLU A 113 -16.82 -24.41 0.88
N ALA A 114 -16.89 -25.27 1.91
CA ALA A 114 -15.93 -26.36 2.06
C ALA A 114 -16.39 -27.63 1.33
N ASN A 115 -16.48 -27.59 -0.01
CA ASN A 115 -16.47 -28.79 -0.85
C ASN A 115 -16.21 -28.38 -2.31
N LEU A 116 -14.98 -28.58 -2.78
CA LEU A 116 -14.64 -29.27 -4.04
C LEU A 116 -13.15 -29.07 -4.35
N SER A 117 -12.38 -30.16 -4.22
CA SER A 117 -11.14 -30.35 -4.97
C SER A 117 -11.43 -31.32 -6.13
N PRO A 118 -10.67 -31.24 -7.23
CA PRO A 118 -10.00 -32.45 -7.67
C PRO A 118 -8.57 -32.19 -8.15
N PHE A 119 -7.60 -32.82 -7.50
CA PHE A 119 -6.24 -32.99 -8.00
C PHE A 119 -6.21 -34.08 -9.09
N LYS A 120 -5.57 -33.81 -10.24
CA LYS A 120 -5.27 -34.81 -11.27
C LYS A 120 -3.76 -35.12 -11.28
N LYS A 121 -3.43 -36.38 -10.98
CA LYS A 121 -2.07 -36.95 -11.05
C LYS A 121 -1.60 -37.05 -12.51
N ILE A 122 -0.35 -36.70 -12.78
CA ILE A 122 0.37 -37.02 -14.03
C ILE A 122 1.43 -38.07 -13.72
N GLY A 123 1.36 -39.19 -14.45
CA GLY A 123 2.21 -40.37 -14.26
C GLY A 123 3.55 -40.28 -14.99
N LYS A 124 4.56 -40.94 -14.41
CA LYS A 124 5.89 -41.18 -15.00
C LYS A 124 5.84 -42.37 -15.98
N LYS A 125 6.68 -42.35 -17.03
CA LYS A 125 7.48 -43.50 -17.50
C LYS A 125 8.57 -43.13 -18.55
N THR A 126 9.83 -43.47 -18.19
CA THR A 126 10.97 -44.06 -18.99
C THR A 126 11.46 -43.37 -20.28
N ALA A 127 12.69 -42.82 -20.39
CA ALA A 127 14.05 -43.42 -20.54
C ALA A 127 14.24 -44.17 -21.90
N ILE A 128 15.24 -43.96 -22.80
CA ILE A 128 16.73 -44.03 -22.69
C ILE A 128 17.42 -43.42 -23.97
N VAL A 129 18.49 -42.59 -23.77
CA VAL A 129 19.89 -42.50 -24.34
C VAL A 129 20.14 -42.94 -25.81
N SER A 130 20.89 -42.26 -26.73
CA SER A 130 22.31 -41.84 -26.66
C SER A 130 22.84 -41.00 -27.85
N ALA A 131 23.79 -40.10 -27.55
CA ALA A 131 25.05 -39.81 -28.27
C ALA A 131 25.09 -39.05 -29.63
N ILE A 132 25.24 -37.71 -29.54
CA ILE A 132 26.22 -36.90 -30.32
C ILE A 132 26.64 -35.79 -29.34
N GLY A 133 27.87 -35.63 -28.86
CA GLY A 133 29.14 -35.69 -29.55
C GLY A 133 29.85 -34.34 -29.36
N LEU A 134 30.28 -34.07 -28.11
CA LEU A 134 31.41 -33.22 -27.68
C LEU A 134 31.64 -31.78 -28.24
N ALA A 135 30.75 -31.19 -29.04
CA ALA A 135 30.79 -29.75 -29.37
C ALA A 135 29.90 -28.89 -28.45
N ALA A 136 28.94 -29.51 -27.76
CA ALA A 136 27.95 -28.82 -26.94
C ALA A 136 28.46 -28.38 -25.56
N ILE A 137 29.58 -28.90 -25.06
CA ILE A 137 30.07 -28.59 -23.69
C ILE A 137 30.71 -27.19 -23.62
N GLY A 138 31.37 -26.73 -24.70
CA GLY A 138 31.86 -25.35 -24.79
C GLY A 138 30.73 -24.32 -24.93
N ALA A 139 29.68 -24.66 -25.68
CA ALA A 139 28.50 -23.81 -25.87
C ALA A 139 27.56 -23.80 -24.66
N SER A 140 27.47 -24.90 -23.90
CA SER A 140 26.63 -24.97 -22.69
C SER A 140 27.28 -24.32 -21.47
N ILE A 141 28.62 -24.30 -21.36
CA ILE A 141 29.31 -23.46 -20.37
C ILE A 141 29.22 -21.97 -20.76
N GLY A 142 29.20 -21.65 -22.06
CA GLY A 142 28.97 -20.30 -22.57
C GLY A 142 27.52 -19.80 -22.38
N TRP A 143 26.52 -20.65 -22.56
CA TRP A 143 25.10 -20.31 -22.36
C TRP A 143 24.66 -20.34 -20.90
N MET A 144 25.32 -21.10 -20.02
CA MET A 144 25.01 -21.07 -18.58
C MET A 144 25.62 -19.85 -17.85
N LYS A 145 26.48 -19.08 -18.53
CA LYS A 145 26.98 -17.77 -18.05
C LYS A 145 26.45 -16.57 -18.84
N TYR A 146 25.65 -16.78 -19.88
CA TYR A 146 24.92 -15.70 -20.54
C TYR A 146 23.56 -15.54 -19.84
N ILE A 147 23.60 -15.13 -18.56
CA ILE A 147 22.45 -14.46 -17.97
C ILE A 147 22.33 -13.18 -18.81
N PRO A 148 21.26 -12.98 -19.61
CA PRO A 148 21.09 -11.72 -20.30
C PRO A 148 21.06 -10.66 -19.20
N SER A 149 22.07 -9.79 -19.15
CA SER A 149 22.00 -8.61 -18.31
C SER A 149 20.77 -7.86 -18.80
N HIS A 150 19.67 -7.89 -18.04
CA HIS A 150 18.54 -7.00 -18.31
C HIS A 150 19.12 -5.59 -18.23
N THR A 151 19.38 -4.98 -19.39
CA THR A 151 19.83 -3.61 -19.46
C THR A 151 18.66 -2.75 -18.97
N PRO A 152 18.89 -1.87 -17.99
CA PRO A 152 17.87 -0.97 -17.46
C PRO A 152 17.14 -0.23 -18.57
N THR A 153 15.81 -0.12 -18.47
CA THR A 153 15.03 0.65 -19.44
C THR A 153 15.44 2.12 -19.39
N ASN A 154 15.76 2.69 -20.55
CA ASN A 154 16.00 4.13 -20.69
C ASN A 154 14.67 4.83 -21.00
N TYR A 155 14.14 5.57 -20.02
CA TYR A 155 12.82 6.19 -20.08
C TYR A 155 12.85 7.58 -20.72
N ILE A 156 11.76 7.95 -21.37
CA ILE A 156 11.43 9.33 -21.67
C ILE A 156 10.74 9.92 -20.44
N ILE A 157 11.34 10.96 -19.86
CA ILE A 157 10.83 11.65 -18.68
C ILE A 157 10.40 13.06 -19.09
N GLU A 158 9.12 13.35 -18.93
CA GLU A 158 8.55 14.68 -19.13
C GLU A 158 8.06 15.23 -17.81
N LYS A 159 8.37 16.50 -17.57
CA LYS A 159 7.87 17.24 -16.41
C LYS A 159 7.05 18.41 -16.90
N ASP A 160 5.87 18.57 -16.33
CA ASP A 160 4.96 19.67 -16.61
C ASP A 160 4.41 20.22 -15.29
N ARG A 161 3.98 21.48 -15.31
CA ARG A 161 3.34 22.13 -14.16
C ARG A 161 1.99 22.68 -14.57
N ILE A 162 0.94 22.10 -14.01
CA ILE A 162 -0.45 22.43 -14.34
C ILE A 162 -1.12 23.05 -13.13
N GLY A 163 -1.32 24.37 -13.18
CA GLY A 163 -1.73 25.15 -12.01
C GLY A 163 -0.68 25.06 -10.91
N SER A 164 -1.06 24.48 -9.77
CA SER A 164 -0.19 24.23 -8.62
C SER A 164 0.39 22.81 -8.56
N ASN A 165 0.11 21.96 -9.56
CA ASN A 165 0.48 20.55 -9.53
C ASN A 165 1.72 20.31 -10.38
N ASP A 166 2.65 19.52 -9.85
CA ASP A 166 3.82 19.04 -10.59
C ASP A 166 3.53 17.65 -11.12
N ILE A 167 3.60 17.49 -12.45
CA ILE A 167 3.29 16.23 -13.12
C ILE A 167 4.56 15.71 -13.79
N THR A 168 4.95 14.49 -13.46
CA THR A 168 6.05 13.77 -14.09
C THR A 168 5.52 12.55 -14.82
N ILE A 169 5.68 12.52 -16.14
CA ILE A 169 5.33 11.37 -16.97
C ILE A 169 6.61 10.62 -17.32
N VAL A 170 6.63 9.30 -17.09
CA VAL A 170 7.76 8.42 -17.36
C VAL A 170 7.27 7.30 -18.27
N THR A 171 7.86 7.15 -19.45
CA THR A 171 7.41 6.19 -20.48
C THR A 171 8.59 5.58 -21.22
N ALA A 172 8.42 4.38 -21.78
CA ALA A 172 9.49 3.72 -22.54
C ALA A 172 9.61 4.22 -23.99
N ASN A 173 8.53 4.79 -24.54
CA ASN A 173 8.44 5.22 -25.94
C ASN A 173 7.54 6.46 -26.10
N ALA A 174 7.59 7.09 -27.27
CA ALA A 174 6.88 8.34 -27.56
C ALA A 174 5.36 8.17 -27.71
N ASP A 175 4.88 6.99 -28.11
CA ASP A 175 3.44 6.72 -28.28
C ASP A 175 2.74 6.68 -26.92
N ASP A 176 3.38 6.03 -25.94
CA ASP A 176 2.91 5.99 -24.56
C ASP A 176 2.90 7.38 -23.91
N LEU A 177 3.91 8.21 -24.23
CA LEU A 177 3.95 9.60 -23.78
C LEU A 177 2.78 10.40 -24.35
N ALA A 178 2.49 10.25 -25.64
CA ALA A 178 1.39 10.93 -26.31
C ALA A 178 0.03 10.51 -25.71
N ASP A 179 -0.16 9.22 -25.43
CA ASP A 179 -1.36 8.70 -24.79
C ASP A 179 -1.57 9.28 -23.39
N LEU A 180 -0.55 9.24 -22.52
CA LEU A 180 -0.65 9.81 -21.17
C LEU A 180 -0.89 11.32 -21.20
N ARG A 181 -0.22 12.08 -22.09
CA ARG A 181 -0.48 13.52 -22.29
C ARG A 181 -1.95 13.78 -22.65
N SER A 182 -2.50 12.99 -23.56
CA SER A 182 -3.89 13.09 -23.98
C SER A 182 -4.85 12.83 -22.81
N LYS A 183 -4.60 11.76 -22.06
CA LYS A 183 -5.38 11.38 -20.89
C LYS A 183 -5.33 12.43 -19.78
N VAL A 184 -4.16 12.99 -19.47
CA VAL A 184 -4.01 14.09 -18.50
C VAL A 184 -4.86 15.30 -18.91
N LYS A 185 -4.84 15.69 -20.19
CA LYS A 185 -5.69 16.79 -20.69
C LYS A 185 -7.19 16.51 -20.49
N GLU A 186 -7.64 15.29 -20.76
CA GLU A 186 -9.05 14.93 -20.54
C GLU A 186 -9.43 14.89 -19.05
N LEU A 187 -8.53 14.48 -18.14
CA LEU A 187 -8.76 14.57 -16.69
C LEU A 187 -8.99 16.02 -16.24
N ILE A 188 -8.12 16.94 -16.67
CA ILE A 188 -8.20 18.37 -16.33
C ILE A 188 -9.49 18.99 -16.89
N LYS A 189 -9.80 18.68 -18.14
CA LYS A 189 -11.03 19.12 -18.80
C LYS A 189 -12.27 18.56 -18.10
N GLY A 190 -12.23 17.30 -17.68
CA GLY A 190 -13.28 16.65 -16.89
C GLY A 190 -13.55 17.38 -15.57
N GLN A 191 -12.51 17.67 -14.79
CA GLN A 191 -12.67 18.45 -13.56
C GLN A 191 -13.16 19.88 -13.82
N THR A 192 -12.57 20.57 -14.81
CA THR A 192 -12.95 21.94 -15.14
C THR A 192 -14.41 22.02 -15.59
N LYS A 193 -14.87 21.05 -16.39
CA LYS A 193 -16.28 20.94 -16.79
C LYS A 193 -17.20 20.69 -15.61
N LYS A 194 -16.78 19.87 -14.64
CA LYS A 194 -17.60 19.48 -13.48
C LYS A 194 -17.67 20.56 -12.39
N TYR A 195 -16.55 21.19 -12.07
CA TYR A 195 -16.41 22.14 -10.95
C TYR A 195 -16.20 23.60 -11.37
N GLY A 196 -16.10 23.88 -12.67
CA GLY A 196 -15.76 25.21 -13.20
C GLY A 196 -14.29 25.60 -13.04
N LYS A 197 -13.49 24.76 -12.36
CA LYS A 197 -12.06 24.95 -12.11
C LYS A 197 -11.37 23.62 -11.86
N LEU A 198 -10.04 23.62 -11.91
CA LEU A 198 -9.24 22.50 -11.42
C LEU A 198 -9.29 22.46 -9.88
N VAL A 199 -9.75 21.33 -9.32
CA VAL A 199 -9.95 21.16 -7.87
C VAL A 199 -8.81 20.39 -7.21
N THR A 200 -8.09 19.55 -7.97
CA THR A 200 -6.82 18.98 -7.50
C THR A 200 -5.75 20.05 -7.54
N GLN A 201 -5.18 20.36 -6.38
CA GLN A 201 -4.23 21.45 -6.19
C GLN A 201 -3.14 21.03 -5.22
N ASN A 202 -1.94 21.58 -5.41
CA ASN A 202 -0.73 21.26 -4.67
C ASN A 202 -0.47 19.75 -4.64
N GLU A 203 -0.50 19.10 -5.79
CA GLU A 203 -0.19 17.67 -5.91
C GLU A 203 1.09 17.44 -6.70
N ARG A 204 1.88 16.46 -6.24
CA ARG A 204 3.00 15.91 -6.97
C ARG A 204 2.56 14.59 -7.57
N VAL A 205 2.51 14.49 -8.89
CA VAL A 205 1.91 13.38 -9.63
C VAL A 205 2.95 12.73 -10.53
N TYR A 206 2.93 11.40 -10.55
CA TYR A 206 3.78 10.54 -11.37
C TYR A 206 2.92 9.58 -12.17
N LEU A 207 3.12 9.55 -13.47
CA LEU A 207 2.37 8.68 -14.38
C LEU A 207 3.32 7.83 -15.21
N LEU A 208 2.98 6.56 -15.33
CA LEU A 208 3.66 5.58 -16.17
C LEU A 208 2.61 4.83 -16.98
N LYS A 209 2.99 4.49 -18.20
CA LYS A 209 2.27 3.52 -19.02
C LYS A 209 3.24 2.44 -19.45
N THR A 210 2.75 1.22 -19.40
CA THR A 210 3.39 0.01 -19.96
C THR A 210 2.40 -0.62 -20.94
N ASP A 211 2.85 -1.66 -21.66
CA ASP A 211 1.96 -2.43 -22.53
C ASP A 211 0.82 -3.12 -21.77
N GLU A 212 1.03 -3.43 -20.48
CA GLU A 212 0.08 -4.22 -19.68
C GLU A 212 -0.82 -3.37 -18.78
N PHE A 213 -0.35 -2.21 -18.32
CA PHE A 213 -1.08 -1.37 -17.35
C PHE A 213 -0.59 0.08 -17.32
N TYR A 214 -1.43 0.94 -16.75
CA TYR A 214 -1.06 2.28 -16.30
C TYR A 214 -0.72 2.26 -14.81
N SER A 215 0.27 3.06 -14.42
CA SER A 215 0.56 3.33 -13.02
C SER A 215 0.50 4.82 -12.74
N ALA A 216 -0.26 5.18 -11.73
CA ALA A 216 -0.31 6.55 -11.22
C ALA A 216 0.12 6.55 -9.76
N ALA A 217 0.96 7.50 -9.37
CA ALA A 217 1.30 7.73 -7.98
C ALA A 217 1.31 9.22 -7.70
N TRP A 218 0.75 9.65 -6.58
CA TRP A 218 0.77 11.06 -6.22
C TRP A 218 0.79 11.29 -4.72
N CYS A 219 1.14 12.50 -4.32
CA CYS A 219 0.97 13.00 -2.96
C CYS A 219 0.49 14.46 -2.98
N ALA A 220 -0.27 14.87 -1.97
CA ALA A 220 -0.48 16.31 -1.74
C ALA A 220 0.79 16.89 -1.10
N VAL A 221 1.14 18.12 -1.47
CA VAL A 221 2.34 18.80 -0.97
C VAL A 221 2.01 20.00 -0.08
N ASP A 222 2.88 20.26 0.89
CA ASP A 222 2.81 21.43 1.76
C ASP A 222 3.47 22.67 1.12
N ALA A 223 3.57 23.76 1.88
CA ALA A 223 4.19 25.00 1.42
C ALA A 223 5.70 24.87 1.12
N ASN A 224 6.36 23.82 1.60
CA ASN A 224 7.76 23.50 1.34
C ASN A 224 7.92 22.46 0.22
N GLU A 225 6.84 22.18 -0.53
CA GLU A 225 6.78 21.18 -1.61
C GLU A 225 7.09 19.74 -1.14
N GLN A 226 6.90 19.45 0.15
CA GLN A 226 7.04 18.12 0.74
C GLN A 226 5.70 17.38 0.76
N CYS A 227 5.71 16.08 0.48
CA CYS A 227 4.53 15.24 0.55
C CYS A 227 3.96 15.21 1.98
N ILE A 228 2.68 15.50 2.10
CA ILE A 228 1.91 15.44 3.34
C ILE A 228 1.65 13.96 3.69
N LYS A 229 1.85 13.60 4.96
CA LYS A 229 1.62 12.25 5.46
C LYS A 229 0.22 11.74 5.13
N ASN A 230 0.13 10.48 4.71
CA ASN A 230 -1.10 9.78 4.34
C ASN A 230 -1.87 10.36 3.14
N THR A 231 -1.19 11.14 2.31
CA THR A 231 -1.73 11.61 1.03
C THR A 231 -1.04 10.96 -0.16
N ASP A 232 -0.10 10.05 0.12
CA ASP A 232 0.68 9.30 -0.85
C ASP A 232 -0.14 8.10 -1.37
N PHE A 233 -0.50 8.10 -2.65
CA PHE A 233 -1.31 7.02 -3.25
C PHE A 233 -0.60 6.40 -4.44
N SER A 234 -0.78 5.10 -4.62
CA SER A 234 -0.22 4.33 -5.73
C SER A 234 -1.30 3.47 -6.36
N TYR A 235 -1.61 3.70 -7.63
CA TYR A 235 -2.63 2.99 -8.41
C TYR A 235 -2.00 2.19 -9.54
N LYS A 236 -2.57 1.00 -9.79
CA LYS A 236 -2.30 0.13 -10.94
C LYS A 236 -3.61 -0.09 -11.66
N ILE A 237 -3.65 0.27 -12.93
CA ILE A 237 -4.89 0.40 -13.69
C ILE A 237 -4.75 -0.42 -14.96
N ALA A 238 -5.64 -1.39 -15.16
CA ALA A 238 -5.67 -2.16 -16.40
C ALA A 238 -5.93 -1.23 -17.59
N THR A 239 -5.38 -1.57 -18.76
CA THR A 239 -5.39 -0.65 -19.91
C THR A 239 -6.79 -0.30 -20.39
N ASP A 240 -7.74 -1.22 -20.21
CA ASP A 240 -9.17 -1.08 -20.54
C ASP A 240 -10.03 -0.53 -19.38
N GLU A 241 -9.42 -0.24 -18.24
CA GLU A 241 -10.10 0.24 -17.02
C GLU A 241 -9.72 1.69 -16.64
N TRP A 242 -9.05 2.40 -17.56
CA TRP A 242 -8.67 3.81 -17.37
C TRP A 242 -9.85 4.71 -17.03
N ASP A 243 -11.03 4.47 -17.61
CA ASP A 243 -12.19 5.34 -17.38
C ASP A 243 -12.68 5.29 -15.92
N LYS A 244 -12.53 4.14 -15.24
CA LYS A 244 -12.83 4.03 -13.80
C LYS A 244 -11.87 4.89 -12.98
N PHE A 245 -10.58 4.84 -13.29
CA PHE A 245 -9.56 5.69 -12.68
C PHE A 245 -9.82 7.18 -12.97
N ALA A 246 -10.13 7.50 -14.23
CA ALA A 246 -10.41 8.87 -14.64
C ALA A 246 -11.60 9.46 -13.89
N LYS A 247 -12.66 8.67 -13.70
CA LYS A 247 -13.82 9.07 -12.90
C LYS A 247 -13.44 9.37 -11.45
N LEU A 248 -12.62 8.53 -10.81
CA LEU A 248 -12.14 8.76 -9.44
C LEU A 248 -11.42 10.10 -9.31
N VAL A 249 -10.52 10.41 -10.25
CA VAL A 249 -9.78 11.68 -10.28
C VAL A 249 -10.68 12.86 -10.62
N ILE A 250 -11.56 12.73 -11.61
CA ILE A 250 -12.51 13.78 -12.01
C ILE A 250 -13.50 14.09 -10.90
N ASP A 251 -13.90 13.09 -10.10
CA ASP A 251 -14.82 13.25 -8.98
C ASP A 251 -14.15 13.80 -7.72
N ASN A 252 -12.82 13.99 -7.75
CA ASN A 252 -12.00 14.41 -6.61
C ASN A 252 -12.33 13.61 -5.35
N GLN A 253 -12.45 12.29 -5.52
CA GLN A 253 -12.75 11.40 -4.41
C GLN A 253 -11.61 11.45 -3.39
N LYS A 254 -11.93 11.69 -2.13
CA LYS A 254 -10.93 11.71 -1.06
C LYS A 254 -10.42 10.28 -0.85
N VAL A 255 -9.19 10.04 -1.25
CA VAL A 255 -8.49 8.78 -1.03
C VAL A 255 -7.77 8.88 0.32
N TYR A 256 -7.78 7.79 1.09
CA TYR A 256 -7.01 7.65 2.34
C TYR A 256 -6.38 6.27 2.35
N HIS A 257 -5.24 6.14 3.04
CA HIS A 257 -4.66 4.81 3.30
C HIS A 257 -5.62 4.00 4.15
N GLU A 258 -6.08 2.88 3.61
CA GLU A 258 -6.69 1.84 4.43
C GLU A 258 -5.63 1.33 5.41
N THR A 259 -5.99 1.20 6.69
CA THR A 259 -5.09 0.52 7.65
C THR A 259 -5.32 -0.98 7.53
N PRO A 260 -4.36 -1.75 7.01
CA PRO A 260 -4.54 -3.16 6.75
C PRO A 260 -4.71 -3.91 8.06
N VAL A 261 -5.79 -4.69 8.16
CA VAL A 261 -6.02 -5.58 9.29
C VAL A 261 -5.30 -6.89 8.99
N ILE A 262 -4.03 -6.96 9.39
CA ILE A 262 -3.18 -8.14 9.25
C ILE A 262 -3.13 -8.86 10.60
N GLN A 263 -3.64 -10.10 10.65
CA GLN A 263 -3.64 -10.92 11.85
C GLN A 263 -2.34 -11.73 11.94
N THR A 264 -1.35 -11.20 12.67
CA THR A 264 -0.11 -11.91 12.97
C THR A 264 0.28 -11.68 14.42
N GLU A 265 0.37 -12.76 15.21
CA GLU A 265 0.73 -12.66 16.64
C GLU A 265 2.22 -12.39 16.88
N TYR A 266 3.06 -12.51 15.84
CA TYR A 266 4.53 -12.45 15.95
C TYR A 266 5.25 -11.67 14.83
N ALA A 267 4.55 -10.81 14.09
CA ALA A 267 5.23 -10.03 13.06
C ALA A 267 6.06 -8.92 13.70
N ARG A 268 7.36 -8.87 13.35
CA ARG A 268 8.15 -7.66 13.56
C ARG A 268 7.50 -6.51 12.82
N GLU A 269 7.65 -5.31 13.35
CA GLU A 269 7.30 -4.09 12.62
C GLU A 269 8.13 -4.01 11.34
N PRO A 270 7.51 -3.75 10.18
CA PRO A 270 8.23 -3.62 8.93
C PRO A 270 9.12 -2.38 8.93
N THR A 271 10.23 -2.45 8.20
CA THR A 271 11.07 -1.27 7.96
C THR A 271 10.37 -0.30 7.03
N ALA A 272 9.51 -0.80 6.15
CA ALA A 272 8.66 0.03 5.33
C ALA A 272 7.35 -0.65 4.90
N VAL A 273 6.32 0.16 4.68
CA VAL A 273 4.99 -0.30 4.25
C VAL A 273 4.62 0.35 2.92
N ILE A 274 4.11 -0.46 1.99
CA ILE A 274 3.66 -0.02 0.68
C ILE A 274 2.18 -0.33 0.53
N TYR A 275 1.43 0.66 0.07
CA TYR A 275 0.01 0.56 -0.23
C TYR A 275 -0.18 0.69 -1.74
N ALA A 276 -0.81 -0.30 -2.36
CA ALA A 276 -1.10 -0.32 -3.78
C ALA A 276 -2.59 -0.61 -4.03
N SER A 277 -3.25 0.31 -4.72
CA SER A 277 -4.62 0.18 -5.18
C SER A 277 -4.65 -0.36 -6.61
N TYR A 278 -5.63 -1.21 -6.90
CA TYR A 278 -5.79 -1.88 -8.17
C TYR A 278 -7.15 -1.54 -8.78
N ILE A 279 -7.15 -1.15 -10.04
CA ILE A 279 -8.33 -0.88 -10.85
C ILE A 279 -8.25 -1.81 -12.06
N ASP A 280 -8.78 -3.01 -11.87
CA ASP A 280 -8.90 -4.05 -12.89
C ASP A 280 -10.25 -4.78 -12.70
N LYS A 281 -10.46 -5.86 -13.46
CA LYS A 281 -11.70 -6.67 -13.40
C LYS A 281 -11.60 -7.86 -12.43
N SER A 282 -10.49 -7.99 -11.71
CA SER A 282 -10.25 -9.16 -10.86
C SER A 282 -10.97 -9.14 -9.53
N GLY A 283 -11.47 -7.98 -9.08
CA GLY A 283 -12.05 -7.82 -7.74
C GLY A 283 -11.02 -7.61 -6.63
N ILE A 284 -9.72 -7.79 -6.88
CA ILE A 284 -8.67 -7.40 -5.93
C ILE A 284 -8.47 -5.89 -6.00
N GLN A 285 -8.90 -5.17 -4.96
CA GLN A 285 -8.85 -3.70 -4.93
C GLN A 285 -7.58 -3.15 -4.27
N SER A 286 -7.01 -3.89 -3.31
CA SER A 286 -5.93 -3.38 -2.47
C SER A 286 -4.92 -4.48 -2.15
N LYS A 287 -3.64 -4.11 -2.26
CA LYS A 287 -2.49 -4.91 -1.84
C LYS A 287 -1.61 -4.09 -0.91
N VAL A 288 -1.21 -4.68 0.20
CA VAL A 288 -0.21 -4.13 1.11
C VAL A 288 1.05 -4.97 1.05
N MET A 289 2.21 -4.33 1.07
CA MET A 289 3.50 -5.01 1.16
C MET A 289 4.28 -4.48 2.34
N HIS A 290 4.76 -5.40 3.18
CA HIS A 290 5.66 -5.16 4.28
C HIS A 290 7.07 -5.50 3.83
N TYR A 291 7.93 -4.50 3.79
CA TYR A 291 9.34 -4.66 3.47
C TYR A 291 10.13 -4.69 4.77
N PHE A 292 11.09 -5.62 4.82
CA PHE A 292 12.05 -5.80 5.90
C PHE A 292 13.44 -5.70 5.30
N MET A 293 14.18 -4.69 5.71
CA MET A 293 15.50 -4.39 5.18
C MET A 293 16.52 -4.33 6.30
N THR A 294 17.58 -5.11 6.18
CA THR A 294 18.67 -5.14 7.15
C THR A 294 19.98 -4.90 6.43
N PRO A 295 20.78 -3.88 6.82
CA PRO A 295 22.11 -3.68 6.25
C PRO A 295 23.01 -4.87 6.58
N THR A 296 23.85 -5.25 5.62
CA THR A 296 24.90 -6.25 5.83
C THR A 296 26.22 -5.58 6.22
N ASP A 297 27.25 -6.36 6.53
CA ASP A 297 28.61 -5.85 6.77
C ASP A 297 29.22 -5.14 5.54
N ASN A 298 28.66 -5.37 4.35
CA ASN A 298 29.11 -4.76 3.11
C ASN A 298 28.28 -3.52 2.78
N LYS A 299 28.99 -2.41 2.53
CA LYS A 299 28.39 -1.10 2.19
C LYS A 299 27.42 -1.22 1.01
N GLY A 300 26.21 -0.72 1.18
CA GLY A 300 25.18 -0.69 0.14
C GLY A 300 24.57 -2.05 -0.24
N ILE A 301 24.77 -3.08 0.57
CA ILE A 301 24.16 -4.40 0.42
C ILE A 301 23.23 -4.66 1.60
N PHE A 302 22.00 -5.07 1.31
CA PHE A 302 20.95 -5.31 2.29
C PHE A 302 20.33 -6.69 2.12
N ASP A 303 20.08 -7.37 3.23
CA ASP A 303 19.14 -8.47 3.26
C ASP A 303 17.72 -7.90 3.20
N PHE A 304 16.98 -8.33 2.18
CA PHE A 304 15.65 -7.82 1.85
C PHE A 304 14.65 -8.96 1.95
N SER A 305 13.56 -8.73 2.67
CA SER A 305 12.41 -9.64 2.69
C SER A 305 11.12 -8.88 2.51
N MET A 306 10.15 -9.52 1.87
CA MET A 306 8.85 -8.94 1.59
C MET A 306 7.75 -9.92 1.98
N MET A 307 6.72 -9.41 2.65
CA MET A 307 5.45 -10.09 2.82
C MET A 307 4.36 -9.24 2.17
N SER A 308 3.55 -9.83 1.31
CA SER A 308 2.45 -9.14 0.64
C SER A 308 1.11 -9.72 1.06
N PHE A 309 0.10 -8.86 1.08
CA PHE A 309 -1.25 -9.17 1.51
C PHE A 309 -2.25 -8.55 0.53
N ILE A 310 -3.35 -9.25 0.25
CA ILE A 310 -4.48 -8.72 -0.51
C ILE A 310 -5.70 -8.61 0.38
N LYS A 311 -6.53 -7.61 0.10
CA LYS A 311 -7.77 -7.40 0.82
C LYS A 311 -8.85 -8.35 0.33
N ASP A 312 -9.45 -9.04 1.28
CA ASP A 312 -10.67 -9.82 1.11
C ASP A 312 -11.87 -8.86 1.05
N PRO A 313 -12.69 -8.88 -0.02
CA PRO A 313 -13.75 -7.90 -0.22
C PRO A 313 -14.86 -7.99 0.83
N ASP A 314 -15.19 -9.19 1.32
CA ASP A 314 -16.33 -9.41 2.21
C ASP A 314 -15.99 -9.12 3.67
N SER A 315 -14.85 -9.65 4.12
CA SER A 315 -14.38 -9.48 5.50
C SER A 315 -13.61 -8.18 5.72
N GLY A 316 -13.07 -7.58 4.65
CA GLY A 316 -12.15 -6.44 4.72
C GLY A 316 -10.79 -6.78 5.34
N LYS A 317 -10.52 -8.06 5.61
CA LYS A 317 -9.24 -8.53 6.18
C LYS A 317 -8.18 -8.67 5.10
N PHE A 318 -6.93 -8.50 5.48
CA PHE A 318 -5.81 -8.71 4.57
C PHE A 318 -5.29 -10.13 4.77
N ARG A 319 -5.37 -10.95 3.70
CA ARG A 319 -4.84 -12.31 3.67
C ARG A 319 -3.47 -12.32 2.99
N SER A 320 -2.57 -13.17 3.47
CA SER A 320 -1.23 -13.31 2.88
C SER A 320 -1.35 -13.74 1.41
N LEU A 321 -0.62 -13.06 0.54
CA LEU A 321 -0.51 -13.35 -0.89
C LEU A 321 0.82 -14.06 -1.18
N ALA A 322 1.93 -13.52 -0.72
CA ALA A 322 3.25 -14.09 -0.96
C ALA A 322 4.29 -13.60 0.04
N ILE A 323 5.36 -14.38 0.19
CA ILE A 323 6.58 -14.02 0.92
C ILE A 323 7.79 -14.22 0.02
N SER A 324 8.79 -13.33 0.12
CA SER A 324 10.06 -13.47 -0.59
C SER A 324 11.23 -13.02 0.25
N ALA A 325 12.42 -13.50 -0.10
CA ALA A 325 13.70 -12.99 0.36
C ALA A 325 14.65 -12.81 -0.82
N SER A 326 15.46 -11.76 -0.74
CA SER A 326 16.36 -11.31 -1.78
C SER A 326 17.56 -10.58 -1.15
N LYS A 327 18.61 -10.37 -1.96
CA LYS A 327 19.62 -9.36 -1.68
C LYS A 327 19.35 -8.11 -2.48
N ALA A 328 19.43 -6.95 -1.83
CA ALA A 328 19.33 -5.65 -2.48
C ALA A 328 20.70 -4.98 -2.51
N TYR A 329 21.07 -4.48 -3.68
CA TYR A 329 22.36 -3.81 -3.93
C TYR A 329 22.09 -2.39 -4.44
N ILE A 330 22.68 -1.41 -3.78
CA ILE A 330 22.73 -0.05 -4.28
C ILE A 330 23.76 -0.01 -5.40
N GLU A 331 23.32 0.27 -6.62
CA GLU A 331 24.24 0.40 -7.76
C GLU A 331 24.62 1.87 -7.97
N ASN A 332 25.92 2.15 -7.93
CA ASN A 332 26.50 3.43 -8.34
C ASN A 332 26.68 3.45 -9.86
N ARG A 333 25.57 3.34 -10.59
CA ARG A 333 25.54 3.50 -12.05
C ARG A 333 24.87 4.82 -12.41
N GLU A 334 25.24 5.41 -13.55
CA GLU A 334 24.48 6.51 -14.11
C GLU A 334 23.03 6.04 -14.37
N SER A 335 22.08 6.76 -13.78
CA SER A 335 20.65 6.48 -13.89
C SER A 335 19.92 7.80 -14.11
N GLN A 336 18.79 7.75 -14.83
CA GLN A 336 17.90 8.90 -14.99
C GLN A 336 17.14 9.24 -13.69
N PHE A 337 17.27 8.38 -12.67
CA PHE A 337 16.63 8.50 -11.37
C PHE A 337 17.67 8.73 -10.25
N LEU A 338 17.20 9.08 -9.05
CA LEU A 338 18.07 9.45 -7.92
C LEU A 338 18.99 8.30 -7.49
N GLN A 339 18.49 7.06 -7.55
CA GLN A 339 19.24 5.87 -7.17
C GLN A 339 18.72 4.65 -7.91
N THR A 340 19.62 3.73 -8.28
CA THR A 340 19.25 2.38 -8.68
C THR A 340 19.47 1.41 -7.52
N ILE A 341 18.51 0.51 -7.33
CA ILE A 341 18.64 -0.68 -6.48
C ILE A 341 18.45 -1.93 -7.34
N LYS A 342 19.47 -2.78 -7.42
CA LYS A 342 19.36 -4.14 -8.00
C LYS A 342 18.87 -5.10 -6.94
N ILE A 343 17.85 -5.89 -7.25
CA ILE A 343 17.35 -6.96 -6.39
C ILE A 343 17.71 -8.31 -7.00
N GLU A 344 18.44 -9.13 -6.25
CA GLU A 344 18.74 -10.52 -6.59
C GLU A 344 17.86 -11.44 -5.75
N PRO A 345 16.84 -12.08 -6.33
CA PRO A 345 15.93 -12.92 -5.58
C PRO A 345 16.61 -14.21 -5.10
N GLU A 346 16.36 -14.58 -3.84
CA GLU A 346 16.88 -15.81 -3.23
C GLU A 346 15.77 -16.85 -3.04
N MET A 347 14.59 -16.41 -2.61
CA MET A 347 13.39 -17.24 -2.52
C MET A 347 12.11 -16.46 -2.76
N TYR A 348 11.11 -17.17 -3.24
CA TYR A 348 9.74 -16.70 -3.34
C TYR A 348 8.80 -17.84 -2.98
N HIS A 349 7.76 -17.54 -2.20
CA HIS A 349 6.72 -18.50 -1.87
C HIS A 349 5.34 -17.86 -2.00
N TRP A 350 4.51 -18.52 -2.80
CA TRP A 350 3.13 -18.15 -3.04
C TRP A 350 2.24 -18.69 -1.92
N ALA A 351 1.61 -17.79 -1.14
CA ALA A 351 0.69 -18.15 -0.06
C ALA A 351 -0.79 -18.06 -0.49
N TYR A 352 -1.06 -17.51 -1.68
CA TYR A 352 -2.42 -17.34 -2.19
C TYR A 352 -3.03 -18.65 -2.66
N GLN A 353 -4.30 -18.82 -2.33
CA GLN A 353 -5.15 -19.87 -2.86
C GLN A 353 -6.21 -19.24 -3.77
N PRO A 354 -6.49 -19.87 -4.92
CA PRO A 354 -7.60 -19.47 -5.79
C PRO A 354 -8.90 -19.26 -5.03
N SER A 355 -9.58 -18.16 -5.34
CA SER A 355 -10.89 -17.78 -4.78
C SER A 355 -11.89 -17.65 -5.93
N PRO A 356 -13.14 -18.11 -5.78
CA PRO A 356 -14.19 -17.77 -6.74
C PRO A 356 -14.48 -16.26 -6.76
N ASP A 357 -14.11 -15.53 -5.71
CA ASP A 357 -14.30 -14.07 -5.57
C ASP A 357 -13.41 -13.25 -6.49
N TYR A 358 -12.39 -13.86 -7.10
CA TYR A 358 -11.43 -13.16 -7.94
C TYR A 358 -11.31 -13.77 -9.32
N ASP A 359 -11.32 -12.91 -10.35
CA ASP A 359 -10.88 -13.31 -11.68
C ASP A 359 -9.36 -13.19 -11.79
N GLU A 360 -8.66 -14.30 -11.58
CA GLU A 360 -7.20 -14.35 -11.59
C GLU A 360 -6.59 -13.89 -12.92
N LYS A 361 -7.28 -14.13 -14.05
CA LYS A 361 -6.76 -13.78 -15.38
C LYS A 361 -6.76 -12.28 -15.61
N GLU A 362 -7.68 -11.58 -14.97
CA GLU A 362 -7.80 -10.13 -15.03
C GLU A 362 -6.95 -9.42 -13.97
N SER A 363 -6.33 -10.16 -13.03
CA SER A 363 -5.67 -9.56 -11.86
C SER A 363 -4.28 -9.05 -12.14
N LEU A 364 -4.10 -7.73 -12.13
CA LEU A 364 -2.78 -7.11 -12.12
C LEU A 364 -2.03 -7.45 -10.82
N ALA A 365 -2.72 -7.53 -9.68
CA ALA A 365 -2.08 -7.83 -8.39
C ALA A 365 -1.40 -9.20 -8.37
N LEU A 366 -2.06 -10.22 -8.96
CA LEU A 366 -1.51 -11.56 -9.09
C LEU A 366 -0.47 -11.65 -10.21
N LYS A 367 -0.69 -10.98 -11.36
CA LYS A 367 0.31 -10.90 -12.44
C LYS A 367 1.62 -10.28 -11.96
N HIS A 368 1.56 -9.16 -11.24
CA HIS A 368 2.73 -8.54 -10.62
C HIS A 368 3.44 -9.48 -9.64
N SER A 369 2.70 -10.25 -8.84
CA SER A 369 3.28 -11.25 -7.95
C SER A 369 3.96 -12.39 -8.72
N CYS A 370 3.33 -12.88 -9.79
CA CYS A 370 3.87 -13.92 -10.66
C CYS A 370 5.18 -13.48 -11.32
N HIS A 371 5.32 -12.19 -11.64
CA HIS A 371 6.58 -11.66 -12.13
C HIS A 371 7.73 -11.91 -11.14
N PHE A 372 7.53 -11.62 -9.85
CA PHE A 372 8.56 -11.87 -8.82
C PHE A 372 8.84 -13.36 -8.62
N GLU A 373 7.82 -14.23 -8.72
CA GLU A 373 7.99 -15.68 -8.68
C GLU A 373 8.85 -16.18 -9.85
N CYS A 374 8.56 -15.73 -11.08
CA CYS A 374 9.32 -16.07 -12.28
C CYS A 374 10.78 -15.62 -12.14
N GLN A 375 11.01 -14.38 -11.72
CA GLN A 375 12.36 -13.84 -11.49
C GLN A 375 13.11 -14.65 -10.44
N SER A 376 12.45 -15.06 -9.34
CA SER A 376 13.06 -15.89 -8.30
C SER A 376 13.37 -17.31 -8.78
N SER A 377 12.48 -17.91 -9.56
CA SER A 377 12.66 -19.27 -10.09
C SER A 377 13.86 -19.33 -11.04
N ASP A 378 14.02 -18.29 -11.86
CA ASP A 378 15.12 -18.17 -12.82
C ASP A 378 16.38 -17.49 -12.23
N LYS A 379 16.34 -17.08 -10.95
CA LYS A 379 17.38 -16.28 -10.27
C LYS A 379 17.81 -15.04 -11.08
N ARG A 380 16.85 -14.41 -11.76
CA ARG A 380 17.10 -13.24 -12.58
C ARG A 380 16.94 -11.98 -11.73
N PRO A 381 17.90 -11.04 -11.79
CA PRO A 381 17.80 -9.80 -11.07
C PRO A 381 16.74 -8.88 -11.69
N TYR A 382 16.14 -8.04 -10.85
CA TYR A 382 15.28 -6.95 -11.29
C TYR A 382 15.69 -5.64 -10.60
N TYR A 383 15.19 -4.52 -11.12
CA TYR A 383 15.63 -3.20 -10.68
C TYR A 383 14.47 -2.39 -10.12
N ASN A 384 14.77 -1.67 -9.02
CA ASN A 384 13.94 -0.61 -8.50
C ASN A 384 14.71 0.71 -8.63
N TYR A 385 14.01 1.77 -8.99
CA TYR A 385 14.58 3.10 -9.16
C TYR A 385 13.96 4.06 -8.15
N VAL A 386 14.78 4.79 -7.40
CA VAL A 386 14.29 5.83 -6.48
C VAL A 386 14.06 7.11 -7.27
N VAL A 387 12.80 7.52 -7.37
CA VAL A 387 12.35 8.64 -8.21
C VAL A 387 12.20 9.91 -7.38
N TYR A 388 11.81 9.76 -6.12
CA TYR A 388 11.66 10.85 -5.16
C TYR A 388 12.01 10.37 -3.76
N LYS A 389 12.52 11.28 -2.93
CA LYS A 389 12.94 11.03 -1.56
C LYS A 389 12.64 12.23 -0.67
N GLN A 390 12.07 11.95 0.50
CA GLN A 390 11.98 12.87 1.65
C GLN A 390 12.04 12.05 2.96
N PRO A 391 12.20 12.67 4.14
CA PRO A 391 12.07 11.96 5.42
C PRO A 391 10.83 11.02 5.48
N ASN A 392 11.03 9.78 5.92
CA ASN A 392 10.02 8.73 6.04
C ASN A 392 9.27 8.28 4.76
N LEU A 393 9.59 8.80 3.56
CA LEU A 393 8.84 8.49 2.35
C LEU A 393 9.74 8.47 1.10
N LEU A 394 9.67 7.36 0.35
CA LEU A 394 10.31 7.21 -0.97
C LEU A 394 9.27 6.93 -2.03
N LEU A 395 9.44 7.49 -3.23
CA LEU A 395 8.78 6.97 -4.42
C LEU A 395 9.74 6.07 -5.16
N MET A 396 9.32 4.83 -5.40
CA MET A 396 10.04 3.89 -6.23
C MET A 396 9.31 3.63 -7.54
N LEU A 397 10.08 3.34 -8.58
CA LEU A 397 9.62 2.80 -9.86
C LEU A 397 10.18 1.39 -10.01
N ASN A 398 9.33 0.43 -10.33
CA ASN A 398 9.70 -0.90 -10.78
C ASN A 398 9.12 -1.11 -12.20
N GLU A 399 9.89 -1.75 -13.08
CA GLU A 399 9.48 -1.99 -14.47
C GLU A 399 8.19 -2.83 -14.58
N PHE A 400 7.97 -3.74 -13.64
CA PHE A 400 6.88 -4.71 -13.69
C PHE A 400 5.68 -4.29 -12.85
N THR A 401 5.91 -3.48 -11.82
CA THR A 401 4.85 -3.07 -10.89
C THR A 401 4.67 -1.58 -10.83
N GLY A 402 5.27 -0.79 -11.72
CA GLY A 402 5.13 0.65 -11.81
C GLY A 402 5.57 1.42 -10.56
N PHE A 403 4.94 2.57 -10.34
CA PHE A 403 5.25 3.48 -9.23
C PHE A 403 4.62 3.03 -7.91
N PHE A 404 5.36 3.12 -6.82
CA PHE A 404 4.81 2.88 -5.48
C PHE A 404 5.54 3.68 -4.39
N TRP A 405 4.76 4.16 -3.43
CA TRP A 405 5.26 4.85 -2.25
C TRP A 405 5.68 3.87 -1.16
N ASN A 406 6.90 4.04 -0.66
CA ASN A 406 7.45 3.27 0.44
C ASN A 406 7.48 4.13 1.70
N ASN A 407 6.58 3.84 2.64
CA ASN A 407 6.47 4.54 3.91
C ASN A 407 7.44 3.92 4.91
N THR A 408 8.57 4.57 5.17
CA THR A 408 9.63 4.02 6.02
C THR A 408 9.42 4.40 7.48
N SER A 409 9.59 3.44 8.39
CA SER A 409 9.51 3.70 9.83
C SER A 409 10.68 4.54 10.36
N GLN A 410 11.76 4.66 9.59
CA GLN A 410 12.94 5.46 9.93
C GLN A 410 12.89 6.87 9.32
N GLY A 411 13.30 7.86 10.13
CA GLY A 411 13.25 9.30 9.83
C GLY A 411 14.00 9.74 8.57
N ASP A 412 15.10 9.06 8.22
CA ASP A 412 15.72 9.20 6.91
C ASP A 412 15.57 7.86 6.15
N PRO A 413 14.79 7.82 5.06
CA PRO A 413 14.60 6.61 4.29
C PRO A 413 15.89 6.17 3.60
N SER A 414 16.88 7.06 3.47
CA SER A 414 18.20 6.62 3.06
C SER A 414 18.98 5.94 4.16
N ILE A 415 18.59 5.89 5.43
CA ILE A 415 19.28 4.96 6.36
C ILE A 415 19.03 3.51 5.94
N SER A 416 17.95 3.22 5.22
CA SER A 416 17.74 1.92 4.56
C SER A 416 18.47 1.77 3.22
N TYR A 417 19.05 2.85 2.66
CA TYR A 417 19.66 2.88 1.32
C TYR A 417 20.87 3.84 1.19
N SER A 418 21.60 4.10 2.27
CA SER A 418 22.74 5.01 2.30
C SER A 418 23.56 4.69 3.52
N ASP A 419 24.84 4.52 3.26
CA ASP A 419 25.88 4.79 4.22
C ASP A 419 26.48 6.16 3.82
N HIS A 420 25.99 7.21 4.48
CA HIS A 420 26.48 8.60 4.44
C HIS A 420 26.55 9.29 3.06
N PHE A 421 25.60 10.20 2.81
CA PHE A 421 25.86 11.44 2.08
C PHE A 421 25.76 12.63 3.05
N SER A 422 26.73 12.69 3.97
CA SER A 422 27.04 13.91 4.72
C SER A 422 28.48 14.28 4.40
N ASP A 423 28.75 14.64 3.14
CA ASP A 423 30.02 15.28 2.74
C ASP A 423 29.97 15.89 1.33
N LEU A 424 28.82 16.44 0.91
CA LEU A 424 28.76 17.37 -0.22
C LEU A 424 27.73 18.46 0.07
N SER A 425 28.02 19.29 1.07
CA SER A 425 27.55 20.67 1.06
C SER A 425 28.51 21.48 0.19
N PRO A 426 28.06 22.30 -0.77
CA PRO A 426 28.94 23.28 -1.39
C PRO A 426 29.24 24.36 -0.35
N ASP A 427 30.38 24.22 0.32
CA ASP A 427 30.94 25.22 1.21
C ASP A 427 31.47 26.41 0.37
N ASN A 428 30.55 27.15 -0.25
CA ASN A 428 30.83 28.44 -0.86
C ASN A 428 30.73 29.51 0.23
N ASN A 429 31.77 29.62 1.05
CA ASN A 429 32.23 30.89 1.60
C ASN A 429 33.49 30.69 2.45
N LYS A 430 34.65 30.82 1.80
CA LYS A 430 35.81 31.44 2.45
C LYS A 430 36.61 32.21 1.42
N LYS A 431 36.43 33.53 1.49
CA LYS A 431 37.41 34.53 1.11
C LYS A 431 38.81 34.09 1.57
N THR A 432 39.77 34.16 0.67
CA THR A 432 41.14 34.49 1.04
C THR A 432 41.60 35.62 0.15
N ASP A 433 41.62 36.80 0.75
CA ASP A 433 42.50 37.90 0.37
C ASP A 433 43.95 37.42 0.40
N LYS A 434 44.63 37.45 -0.74
CA LYS A 434 45.94 38.11 -0.97
C LYS A 434 46.54 37.72 -2.31
#